data_AF-A0A3A5II98-F1
#
_entry.id   AF-A0A3A5II98-F1
#
_cell.length_a   1.000
_cell.length_b   1.000
_cell.length_c   1.000
_cell.angle_alpha   90.00
_cell.angle_beta   90.00
_cell.angle_gamma   90.00
#
_symmetry.space_group_name_H-M   'P 1'
#
loop_
_entity.id
_entity.type
_entity.pdbx_description
1 polymer ?
#
loop_
_entity_poly.entity_id
_entity_poly.type
_entity_poly.pdbx_seq_one_letter_code
_entity_poly.pdbx_strand_id
1 'polypeptide(L)'
;MMKAVNTIKIKKGRAEEVLSRFARPKAVHTFEGFVLMEVLKTESLSDYDELKICTTWEDRQFFDNWVEGRGAKNAHQQSREQNPEDSPIIGSHLITFEVIYQHKPAAEASQSL
;
A
#
# COMPACT_ATOMS: atom_id res chain seq x y z
N MET A 1 -8.92 14.09 4.20
CA MET A 1 -8.51 12.79 3.63
C MET A 1 -7.13 12.89 3.03
N MET A 2 -6.32 11.85 3.19
CA MET A 2 -5.01 11.74 2.57
C MET A 2 -4.82 10.37 1.94
N LYS A 3 -3.93 10.29 0.94
CA LYS A 3 -3.50 9.01 0.33
C LYS A 3 -1.99 8.91 0.40
N ALA A 4 -1.49 7.76 0.83
CA ALA A 4 -0.09 7.40 0.73
C ALA A 4 0.08 6.33 -0.34
N VAL A 5 1.11 6.47 -1.17
CA VAL A 5 1.47 5.54 -2.24
C VAL A 5 2.93 5.13 -2.04
N ASN A 6 3.15 3.89 -1.62
CA ASN A 6 4.48 3.31 -1.59
C ASN A 6 4.72 2.54 -2.90
N THR A 7 5.56 3.08 -3.76
CA THR A 7 5.96 2.46 -5.03
C THR A 7 7.16 1.55 -4.78
N ILE A 8 7.04 0.28 -5.15
CA ILE A 8 8.06 -0.75 -5.01
C ILE A 8 8.52 -1.15 -6.40
N LYS A 9 9.81 -0.96 -6.69
CA LYS A 9 10.47 -1.46 -7.90
C LYS A 9 11.00 -2.86 -7.66
N ILE A 10 10.75 -3.76 -8.59
CA ILE A 10 11.01 -5.20 -8.47
C ILE A 10 11.74 -5.68 -9.72
N LYS A 11 12.68 -6.62 -9.55
CA LYS A 11 13.34 -7.32 -10.66
C LYS A 11 12.27 -7.87 -11.62
N LYS A 12 12.49 -7.70 -12.93
CA LYS A 12 11.49 -8.06 -13.94
C LYS A 12 11.05 -9.52 -13.82
N GLY A 13 9.74 -9.77 -13.88
CA GLY A 13 9.13 -11.10 -13.80
C GLY A 13 8.94 -11.64 -12.38
N ARG A 14 9.36 -10.90 -11.34
CA ARG A 14 9.31 -11.35 -9.94
C ARG A 14 8.22 -10.67 -9.10
N ALA A 15 7.28 -9.94 -9.71
CA ALA A 15 6.20 -9.25 -8.98
C ALA A 15 5.38 -10.18 -8.07
N GLU A 16 5.09 -11.40 -8.52
CA GLU A 16 4.23 -12.36 -7.80
C GLU A 16 4.81 -12.79 -6.45
N GLU A 17 6.14 -12.86 -6.33
CA GLU A 17 6.83 -13.16 -5.07
C GLU A 17 6.53 -12.10 -4.00
N VAL A 18 6.40 -10.85 -4.43
CA VAL A 18 6.09 -9.72 -3.55
C VAL A 18 4.59 -9.59 -3.30
N LEU A 19 3.75 -9.83 -4.32
CA LEU A 19 2.29 -9.78 -4.21
C LEU A 19 1.73 -10.74 -3.14
N SER A 20 2.34 -11.91 -2.99
CA SER A 20 1.98 -12.88 -1.95
C SER A 20 1.96 -12.27 -0.53
N ARG A 21 2.80 -11.26 -0.27
CA ARG A 21 2.89 -10.57 1.03
C ARG A 21 1.67 -9.70 1.33
N PHE A 22 0.90 -9.33 0.31
CA PHE A 22 -0.26 -8.45 0.40
C PHE A 22 -1.60 -9.16 0.16
N ALA A 23 -1.58 -10.47 -0.12
CA ALA A 23 -2.78 -11.29 -0.30
C ALA A 23 -3.68 -11.35 0.96
N ARG A 24 -3.13 -11.06 2.14
CA ARG A 24 -3.90 -10.92 3.38
C ARG A 24 -3.62 -9.55 4.01
N PRO A 25 -4.67 -8.83 4.44
CA PRO A 25 -4.47 -7.55 5.11
C PRO A 25 -3.87 -7.80 6.50
N LYS A 26 -2.58 -7.51 6.67
CA LYS A 26 -1.82 -7.88 7.88
C LYS A 26 -2.36 -7.24 9.17
N ALA A 27 -2.72 -5.96 9.12
CA ALA A 27 -3.28 -5.20 10.26
C ALA A 27 -3.75 -3.78 9.88
N VAL A 28 -3.32 -3.21 8.75
CA VAL A 28 -3.57 -1.79 8.42
C VAL A 28 -5.05 -1.40 8.48
N HIS A 29 -5.94 -2.33 8.13
CA HIS A 29 -7.39 -2.14 8.16
C HIS A 29 -8.00 -1.99 9.55
N THR A 30 -7.25 -2.26 10.62
CA THR A 30 -7.72 -2.13 12.01
C THR A 30 -7.32 -0.80 12.65
N PHE A 31 -6.59 0.06 11.94
CA PHE A 31 -6.16 1.36 12.47
C PHE A 31 -7.27 2.38 12.29
N GLU A 32 -7.41 3.26 13.28
CA GLU A 32 -8.37 4.37 13.24
C GLU A 32 -8.14 5.24 12.00
N GLY A 33 -9.22 5.71 11.39
CA GLY A 33 -9.18 6.56 10.19
C GLY A 33 -8.70 5.85 8.91
N PHE A 34 -8.51 4.53 8.90
CA PHE A 34 -8.23 3.78 7.67
C PHE A 34 -9.48 3.72 6.79
N VAL A 35 -9.33 4.10 5.51
CA VAL A 35 -10.43 4.08 4.54
C VAL A 35 -10.32 2.88 3.60
N LEU A 36 -9.16 2.70 2.97
CA LEU A 36 -8.95 1.66 1.95
C LEU A 36 -7.46 1.38 1.74
N MET A 37 -7.14 0.14 1.38
CA MET A 37 -5.85 -0.23 0.83
C MET A 37 -6.05 -0.87 -0.54
N GLU A 38 -5.25 -0.43 -1.50
CA GLU A 38 -5.20 -0.98 -2.86
C GLU A 38 -3.76 -1.40 -3.17
N VAL A 39 -3.62 -2.53 -3.85
CA VAL A 39 -2.34 -2.99 -4.38
C VAL A 39 -2.46 -2.97 -5.89
N LEU A 40 -1.75 -2.05 -6.52
CA LEU A 40 -1.79 -1.87 -7.97
C LEU A 40 -0.51 -2.43 -8.57
N LYS A 41 -0.63 -3.24 -9.60
CA LYS A 41 0.50 -3.67 -10.44
C LYS A 41 0.58 -2.72 -11.63
N THR A 42 1.70 -2.03 -11.82
CA THR A 42 1.88 -1.17 -12.99
C THR A 42 2.07 -2.06 -14.21
N GLU A 43 1.24 -1.86 -15.23
CA GLU A 43 1.34 -2.55 -16.51
C GLU A 43 2.29 -1.80 -17.47
N SER A 44 2.67 -2.46 -18.57
CA SER A 44 3.43 -1.85 -19.68
C SER A 44 4.85 -1.34 -19.36
N LEU A 45 5.48 -1.82 -18.28
CA LEU A 45 6.91 -1.59 -18.03
C LEU A 45 7.76 -2.72 -18.65
N SER A 46 8.82 -2.37 -19.38
CA SER A 46 9.75 -3.35 -19.97
C SER A 46 10.86 -3.78 -18.99
N ASP A 47 11.40 -2.84 -18.23
CA ASP A 47 12.71 -3.01 -17.59
C ASP A 47 12.61 -3.59 -16.17
N TYR A 48 11.49 -3.33 -15.50
CA TYR A 48 11.23 -3.78 -14.14
C TYR A 48 9.73 -4.03 -13.94
N ASP A 49 9.39 -4.72 -12.86
CA ASP A 49 8.01 -4.76 -12.38
C ASP A 49 7.81 -3.73 -11.29
N GLU A 50 6.63 -3.13 -11.22
CA GLU A 50 6.31 -2.11 -10.22
C GLU A 50 4.99 -2.42 -9.54
N LEU A 51 5.00 -2.33 -8.21
CA LEU A 51 3.79 -2.39 -7.40
C LEU A 51 3.60 -1.06 -6.68
N LYS A 52 2.36 -0.60 -6.58
CA LYS A 52 1.99 0.57 -5.78
C LYS A 52 1.07 0.12 -4.66
N ILE A 53 1.54 0.29 -3.43
CA ILE A 53 0.76 0.03 -2.22
C ILE A 53 0.12 1.34 -1.82
N CYS A 54 -1.17 1.49 -2.12
CA CYS A 54 -1.93 2.70 -1.88
C CYS A 54 -2.76 2.53 -0.62
N THR A 55 -2.70 3.47 0.31
CA THR A 55 -3.59 3.53 1.47
C THR A 55 -4.25 4.89 1.56
N THR A 56 -5.56 4.92 1.71
CA THR A 56 -6.34 6.14 1.91
C THR A 56 -6.77 6.23 3.37
N TRP A 57 -6.69 7.43 3.93
CA TRP A 57 -7.00 7.72 5.33
C TRP A 57 -7.91 8.94 5.44
N GLU A 58 -8.73 8.97 6.49
CA GLU A 58 -9.64 10.08 6.80
C GLU A 58 -8.86 11.38 7.03
N ASP A 59 -7.72 11.29 7.69
CA ASP A 59 -6.84 12.42 8.01
C ASP A 59 -5.35 12.00 8.01
N ARG A 60 -4.46 12.99 7.89
CA ARG A 60 -3.01 12.82 7.95
C ARG A 60 -2.52 12.27 9.29
N GLN A 61 -3.11 12.71 10.40
CA GLN A 61 -2.69 12.26 11.73
C GLN A 61 -2.80 10.74 11.91
N PHE A 62 -3.82 10.12 11.31
CA PHE A 62 -4.06 8.68 11.41
C PHE A 62 -3.00 7.87 10.65
N PHE A 63 -2.58 8.36 9.49
CA PHE A 63 -1.48 7.78 8.74
C PHE A 63 -0.15 7.90 9.51
N ASP A 64 0.14 9.06 10.08
CA ASP A 64 1.39 9.29 10.82
C ASP A 64 1.46 8.35 12.05
N ASN A 65 0.38 8.24 12.82
CA ASN A 65 0.27 7.30 13.96
C ASN A 65 0.48 5.84 13.53
N TRP A 66 -0.06 5.45 12.37
CA TRP A 66 0.16 4.10 11.81
C TRP A 66 1.62 3.85 11.45
N VAL A 67 2.29 4.81 10.80
CA VAL A 67 3.71 4.71 10.43
C VAL A 67 4.59 4.60 11.66
N GLU A 68 4.34 5.42 12.68
CA GLU A 68 5.06 5.34 13.97
C GLU A 68 4.88 3.99 14.64
N GLY A 69 3.63 3.51 14.74
CA GLY A 69 3.31 2.20 15.30
C GLY A 69 3.94 1.03 14.51
N ARG A 70 4.11 1.17 13.20
CA ARG A 70 4.85 0.23 12.34
C ARG A 70 6.35 0.29 12.57
N GLY A 71 6.93 1.49 12.67
CA GLY A 71 8.36 1.68 12.94
C GLY A 71 8.79 1.00 14.23
N ALA A 72 8.01 1.16 15.30
CA ALA A 72 8.26 0.51 16.59
C ALA A 72 8.21 -1.03 16.52
N LYS A 73 7.27 -1.60 15.74
CA LYS A 73 7.14 -3.05 15.55
C LYS A 73 8.22 -3.65 14.64
N ASN A 74 8.59 -2.94 13.58
CA ASN A 74 9.60 -3.39 12.61
C ASN A 74 11.01 -3.36 13.21
N ALA A 75 11.32 -2.44 14.13
CA ALA A 75 12.58 -2.40 14.87
C ALA A 75 12.84 -3.70 15.66
N HIS A 76 11.79 -4.44 16.04
CA HIS A 76 11.89 -5.75 16.69
C HIS A 76 11.89 -6.94 15.72
N GLN A 77 11.54 -6.76 14.44
CA GLN A 77 11.40 -7.84 13.44
C GLN A 77 12.59 -7.98 12.48
N GLN A 78 13.62 -7.13 12.59
CA GLN A 78 14.77 -7.08 11.69
C GLN A 78 15.71 -8.32 11.70
N SER A 79 15.29 -9.45 12.28
CA SER A 79 16.12 -10.66 12.41
C SER A 79 15.88 -11.74 11.33
N ARG A 80 15.00 -11.54 10.34
CA ARG A 80 14.73 -12.57 9.32
C ARG A 80 14.42 -11.98 7.95
N GLU A 81 15.41 -11.42 7.28
CA GLU A 81 15.31 -11.22 5.84
C GLU A 81 16.47 -11.91 5.13
N GLN A 82 16.09 -12.54 4.02
CA GLN A 82 16.91 -13.32 3.10
C GLN A 82 18.15 -12.53 2.66
N ASN A 83 19.21 -13.23 2.25
CA ASN A 83 20.42 -12.63 1.71
C ASN A 83 20.05 -11.47 0.74
N PRO A 84 20.53 -10.24 0.97
CA PRO A 84 20.15 -9.05 0.19
C PRO A 84 20.28 -9.25 -1.33
N GLU A 85 21.24 -10.07 -1.74
CA GLU A 85 21.53 -10.48 -3.12
C GLU A 85 20.32 -11.08 -3.86
N ASP A 86 19.48 -11.88 -3.18
CA ASP A 86 18.33 -12.58 -3.80
C ASP A 86 16.99 -11.87 -3.59
N SER A 87 16.99 -10.68 -2.97
CA SER A 87 15.77 -9.89 -2.86
C SER A 87 15.21 -9.57 -4.26
N PRO A 88 13.90 -9.81 -4.51
CA PRO A 88 13.25 -9.35 -5.74
C PRO A 88 13.07 -7.83 -5.75
N ILE A 89 13.07 -7.17 -4.59
CA ILE A 89 12.87 -5.72 -4.45
C ILE A 89 14.18 -4.99 -4.67
N ILE A 90 14.21 -4.07 -5.63
CA ILE A 90 15.39 -3.25 -5.98
C ILE A 90 15.28 -1.80 -5.49
N GLY A 91 14.09 -1.36 -5.07
CA GLY A 91 13.92 -0.05 -4.46
C GLY A 91 12.48 0.21 -4.04
N SER A 92 12.28 1.20 -3.18
CA SER A 92 10.95 1.69 -2.83
C SER A 92 10.96 3.20 -2.60
N HIS A 93 9.84 3.86 -2.86
CA HIS A 93 9.67 5.29 -2.66
C HIS A 93 8.24 5.60 -2.23
N LEU A 94 8.10 6.37 -1.15
CA LEU A 94 6.82 6.77 -0.57
C LEU A 94 6.48 8.20 -0.99
N ILE A 95 5.28 8.39 -1.54
CA ILE A 95 4.70 9.70 -1.84
C ILE A 95 3.35 9.82 -1.13
N THR A 96 3.07 10.99 -0.57
CA THR A 96 1.79 11.32 0.07
C THR A 96 1.04 12.38 -0.71
N PHE A 97 -0.28 12.29 -0.70
CA PHE A 97 -1.20 13.17 -1.42
C PHE A 97 -2.31 13.64 -0.47
N GLU A 98 -2.72 14.89 -0.62
CA GLU A 98 -3.99 15.38 -0.10
C GLU A 98 -5.11 15.04 -1.11
N VAL A 99 -6.21 14.47 -0.64
CA VAL A 99 -7.36 14.16 -1.51
C VAL A 99 -8.30 15.35 -1.52
N ILE A 100 -8.19 16.20 -2.54
CA ILE A 100 -8.96 17.45 -2.66
C ILE A 100 -10.41 17.19 -3.12
N TYR A 101 -10.61 16.26 -4.04
CA TYR A 101 -11.93 15.90 -4.57
C TYR A 101 -12.10 14.38 -4.68
N GLN A 102 -13.32 13.90 -4.43
CA GLN A 102 -13.71 12.51 -4.61
C GLN A 102 -15.18 12.44 -5.04
N HIS A 103 -15.49 11.61 -6.04
CA HIS A 103 -16.85 11.33 -6.47
C HIS A 103 -17.16 9.85 -6.26
N LYS A 104 -18.30 9.56 -5.63
CA LYS A 104 -18.83 8.20 -5.48
C LYS A 104 -19.91 7.97 -6.55
N PRO A 105 -20.22 6.72 -6.92
CA PRO A 105 -21.36 6.43 -7.79
C PRO A 105 -22.62 7.12 -7.26
N ALA A 106 -23.47 7.61 -8.16
CA ALA A 106 -24.80 8.08 -7.78
C ALA A 106 -25.53 6.94 -7.08
N ALA A 107 -26.13 7.19 -5.92
CA ALA A 107 -26.92 6.17 -5.23
C ALA A 107 -28.02 5.68 -6.19
N GLU A 108 -28.07 4.37 -6.45
CA GLU A 108 -29.21 3.79 -7.17
C GLU A 108 -30.45 4.09 -6.34
N ALA A 109 -31.39 4.84 -6.92
CA ALA A 109 -32.69 5.08 -6.32
C ALA A 109 -33.32 3.70 -6.09
N SER A 110 -33.40 3.27 -4.83
CA SER A 110 -34.05 2.02 -4.46
C SER A 110 -35.48 2.04 -5.00
N GLN A 111 -35.71 1.33 -6.10
CA GLN A 111 -37.05 0.97 -6.54
C GLN A 111 -37.61 0.04 -5.46
N SER A 112 -38.35 0.65 -4.55
CA SER A 112 -39.17 -0.06 -3.59
C SER A 112 -40.38 -0.56 -4.36
N LEU A 113 -40.53 -1.90 -4.42
CA LEU A 113 -41.72 -2.60 -4.91
C LEU A 113 -42.96 -2.24 -4.08
#